data_AF-A0A925GX49-F1
#
_entry.id   AF-A0A925GX49-F1
#
_cell.length_a   1.000
_cell.length_b   1.000
_cell.length_c   1.000
_cell.angle_alpha   90.00
_cell.angle_beta   90.00
_cell.angle_gamma   90.00
#
_symmetry.space_group_name_H-M   'P 1'
#
loop_
_entity.id
_entity.type
_entity.pdbx_description
1 polymer ?
#
loop_
_entity_poly.entity_id
_entity_poly.type
_entity_poly.pdbx_seq_one_letter_code
_entity_poly.pdbx_strand_id
1 'polypeptide(L)'
;MARRSESKKARLQELLSAHGGLIVDDQAFSGFQNALAPVSEAYLRKLLHDSGAELDVFVAGVSLHSPEDLRRTLVSFADLYSEADPAGRQKIREHVIAVKSRLRAMVSRTVDSDQRIARTEMLEEMMAWLENPEVFPIWMRLKVGKKSSS
;
A
#
# COMPACT_ATOMS: atom_id res chain seq x y z
N MET A 1 1.16 31.60 -27.78
CA MET A 1 1.69 31.31 -26.43
C MET A 1 1.13 29.98 -25.98
N ALA A 2 1.95 28.93 -25.91
CA ALA A 2 1.50 27.62 -25.43
C ALA A 2 1.31 27.69 -23.90
N ARG A 3 0.08 27.51 -23.40
CA ARG A 3 -0.14 27.20 -21.98
C ARG A 3 0.71 25.97 -21.68
N ARG A 4 1.75 26.10 -20.83
CA ARG A 4 2.39 24.93 -20.23
C ARG A 4 1.26 24.15 -19.58
N SER A 5 1.01 22.92 -20.03
CA SER A 5 0.04 22.05 -19.39
C SER A 5 0.46 21.89 -17.94
N GLU A 6 -0.43 22.23 -17.03
CA GLU A 6 -0.17 22.08 -15.60
C GLU A 6 0.06 20.60 -15.30
N SER A 7 1.16 20.30 -14.60
CA SER A 7 1.51 18.91 -14.31
C SER A 7 0.47 18.32 -13.35
N LYS A 8 0.15 17.03 -13.48
CA LYS A 8 -0.74 16.32 -12.54
C LYS A 8 -0.28 16.46 -11.08
N LYS A 9 1.03 16.59 -10.85
CA LYS A 9 1.63 16.84 -9.54
C LYS A 9 1.27 18.22 -8.98
N ALA A 10 1.33 19.26 -9.81
CA ALA A 10 0.92 20.62 -9.42
C ALA A 10 -0.58 20.64 -9.10
N ARG A 11 -1.40 20.03 -9.96
CA ARG A 11 -2.84 19.96 -9.73
C ARG A 11 -3.21 19.15 -8.49
N LEU A 12 -2.50 18.06 -8.20
CA LEU A 12 -2.69 17.31 -6.95
C LEU A 12 -2.33 18.16 -5.72
N GLN A 13 -1.26 18.95 -5.77
CA GLN A 13 -0.88 19.84 -4.67
C GLN A 13 -1.95 20.91 -4.39
N GLU A 14 -2.58 21.46 -5.42
CA GLU A 14 -3.72 22.37 -5.25
C GLU A 14 -4.91 21.67 -4.59
N LEU A 15 -5.22 20.44 -5.03
CA LEU A 15 -6.31 19.65 -4.47
C LEU A 15 -6.05 19.27 -3.00
N LEU A 16 -4.81 18.91 -2.65
CA LEU A 16 -4.41 18.64 -1.27
C LEU A 16 -4.51 19.90 -0.39
N SER A 17 -4.07 21.04 -0.91
CA SER A 17 -4.16 22.33 -0.20
C SER A 17 -5.61 22.74 0.02
N ALA A 18 -6.49 22.50 -0.96
CA ALA A 18 -7.92 22.78 -0.88
C ALA A 18 -8.70 21.77 -0.03
N HIS A 19 -8.22 20.53 0.05
CA HIS A 19 -8.84 19.47 0.84
C HIS A 19 -8.84 19.83 2.34
N GLY A 20 -7.75 20.42 2.84
CA GLY A 20 -7.65 20.90 4.24
C GLY A 20 -7.74 19.81 5.32
N GLY A 21 -7.97 18.55 4.94
CA GLY A 21 -8.00 17.39 5.82
C GLY A 21 -6.58 16.89 6.13
N LEU A 22 -6.44 16.28 7.32
CA LEU A 22 -5.18 15.68 7.76
C LEU A 22 -4.91 14.36 7.03
N ILE A 23 -5.95 13.59 6.71
CA ILE A 23 -5.86 12.24 6.14
C ILE A 23 -6.71 12.14 4.87
N VAL A 24 -6.13 11.61 3.80
CA VAL A 24 -6.84 11.31 2.55
C VAL A 24 -7.54 9.96 2.69
N ASP A 25 -8.87 10.01 2.84
CA ASP A 25 -9.76 8.84 2.87
C ASP A 25 -10.21 8.40 1.46
N ASP A 26 -11.00 7.32 1.39
CA ASP A 26 -11.51 6.77 0.14
C ASP A 26 -12.34 7.79 -0.67
N GLN A 27 -13.05 8.70 0.02
CA GLN A 27 -13.87 9.74 -0.61
C GLN A 27 -12.99 10.80 -1.27
N ALA A 28 -11.99 11.30 -0.53
CA ALA A 28 -11.00 12.25 -1.04
C ALA A 28 -10.19 11.64 -2.19
N PHE A 29 -9.77 10.38 -2.06
CA PHE A 29 -9.04 9.66 -3.11
C PHE A 29 -9.85 9.58 -4.41
N SER A 30 -11.13 9.19 -4.32
CA SER A 30 -12.04 9.15 -5.47
C SER A 30 -12.25 10.54 -6.08
N GLY A 31 -12.37 11.57 -5.24
CA GLY A 31 -12.44 12.97 -5.68
C GLY A 31 -11.21 13.40 -6.47
N PHE A 32 -10.01 13.08 -5.97
CA PHE A 32 -8.74 13.38 -6.64
C PHE A 32 -8.60 12.60 -7.96
N GLN A 33 -9.01 11.34 -7.99
CA GLN A 33 -8.97 10.53 -9.21
C GLN A 33 -9.84 11.12 -10.32
N ASN A 34 -11.06 11.54 -9.98
CA ASN A 34 -11.97 12.17 -10.93
C ASN A 34 -11.44 13.52 -11.42
N ALA A 35 -10.87 14.34 -10.52
CA ALA A 35 -10.33 15.65 -10.87
C ALA A 35 -9.05 15.58 -11.72
N LEU A 36 -8.26 14.50 -11.60
CA LEU A 36 -6.98 14.30 -12.31
C LEU A 36 -7.10 13.36 -13.52
N ALA A 37 -8.33 12.96 -13.88
CA ALA A 37 -8.56 12.02 -14.96
C ALA A 37 -7.96 12.51 -16.30
N PRO A 38 -7.36 11.62 -17.11
CA PRO A 38 -7.18 10.18 -16.86
C PRO A 38 -5.95 9.88 -15.97
N VAL A 39 -6.19 9.25 -14.82
CA VAL A 39 -5.15 8.79 -13.88
C VAL A 39 -5.53 7.39 -13.37
N SER A 40 -4.59 6.45 -13.36
CA SER A 40 -4.83 5.15 -12.74
C SER A 40 -4.74 5.29 -11.22
N GLU A 41 -5.46 4.45 -10.47
CA GLU A 41 -5.37 4.48 -9.00
C GLU A 41 -3.94 4.25 -8.51
N ALA A 42 -3.20 3.32 -9.14
CA ALA A 42 -1.82 3.03 -8.77
C ALA A 42 -0.91 4.26 -8.95
N TYR A 43 -1.15 5.04 -10.01
CA TYR A 43 -0.39 6.27 -10.24
C TYR A 43 -0.82 7.39 -9.28
N LEU A 44 -2.11 7.49 -8.95
CA LEU A 44 -2.59 8.44 -7.94
C LEU A 44 -2.04 8.13 -6.53
N ARG A 45 -2.08 6.87 -6.08
CA ARG A 45 -1.46 6.44 -4.81
C ARG A 45 0.02 6.81 -4.75
N LYS A 46 0.75 6.57 -5.85
CA LYS A 46 2.16 6.98 -5.95
C LYS A 46 2.31 8.50 -5.79
N LEU A 47 1.52 9.31 -6.50
CA LEU A 47 1.61 10.77 -6.41
C LEU A 47 1.29 11.28 -5.00
N LEU A 48 0.31 10.68 -4.32
CA LEU A 48 -0.05 11.02 -2.94
C LEU A 48 1.07 10.65 -1.95
N HIS A 49 1.66 9.48 -2.11
CA HIS A 49 2.83 9.07 -1.33
C HIS A 49 4.01 10.02 -1.56
N ASP A 50 4.31 10.35 -2.82
CA ASP A 50 5.38 11.29 -3.19
C ASP A 50 5.11 12.73 -2.71
N SER A 51 3.86 13.09 -2.41
CA SER A 51 3.49 14.37 -1.80
C SER A 51 3.61 14.42 -0.28
N GLY A 52 3.82 13.27 0.37
CA GLY A 52 3.85 13.18 1.84
C GLY A 52 2.49 13.36 2.50
N ALA A 53 1.39 13.17 1.76
CA ALA A 53 0.05 13.22 2.33
C ALA A 53 -0.17 12.01 3.23
N GLU A 54 -0.81 12.21 4.39
CA GLU A 54 -1.24 11.10 5.23
C GLU A 54 -2.43 10.41 4.55
N LEU A 55 -2.35 9.09 4.42
CA LEU A 55 -3.33 8.28 3.71
C LEU A 55 -4.03 7.37 4.70
N ASP A 56 -5.35 7.23 4.55
CA ASP A 56 -6.04 6.11 5.18
C ASP A 56 -5.39 4.79 4.73
N VAL A 57 -5.36 3.80 5.61
CA VAL A 57 -4.67 2.54 5.39
C VAL A 57 -5.23 1.79 4.17
N PHE A 58 -6.53 1.88 3.88
CA PHE A 58 -7.12 1.28 2.68
C PHE A 58 -6.75 2.04 1.40
N VAL A 59 -6.60 3.36 1.49
CA VAL A 59 -6.14 4.22 0.40
C VAL A 59 -4.66 3.95 0.08
N ALA A 60 -3.81 3.90 1.11
CA ALA A 60 -2.41 3.53 1.00
C ALA A 60 -2.25 2.12 0.44
N GLY A 61 -3.08 1.19 0.95
CA GLY A 61 -3.07 -0.22 0.59
C GLY A 61 -1.79 -0.94 1.03
N VAL A 62 -1.71 -2.23 0.69
CA VAL A 62 -0.49 -3.02 0.90
C VAL A 62 0.54 -2.70 -0.19
N SER A 63 1.72 -2.23 0.23
CA SER A 63 2.78 -1.81 -0.70
C SER A 63 3.49 -3.00 -1.32
N LEU A 64 3.71 -2.96 -2.64
CA LEU A 64 4.49 -3.95 -3.38
C LEU A 64 5.82 -3.39 -3.93
N HIS A 65 6.28 -2.25 -3.41
CA HIS A 65 7.48 -1.57 -3.90
C HIS A 65 8.78 -2.21 -3.40
N SER A 66 8.82 -2.56 -2.11
CA SER A 66 9.95 -3.20 -1.45
C SER A 66 9.46 -4.16 -0.36
N PRO A 67 10.26 -5.16 0.04
CA PRO A 67 9.95 -6.00 1.20
C PRO A 67 9.74 -5.17 2.48
N GLU A 68 10.50 -4.09 2.67
CA GLU A 68 10.40 -3.21 3.83
C GLU A 68 9.06 -2.48 3.87
N ASP A 69 8.64 -1.89 2.75
CA ASP A 69 7.35 -1.20 2.65
C ASP A 69 6.18 -2.17 2.79
N LEU A 70 6.31 -3.39 2.24
CA LEU A 70 5.33 -4.44 2.42
C LEU A 70 5.14 -4.74 3.91
N ARG A 71 6.23 -5.04 4.64
CA ARG A 71 6.15 -5.35 6.07
C ARG A 71 5.52 -4.23 6.87
N ARG A 72 5.93 -2.98 6.59
CA ARG A 72 5.35 -1.79 7.24
C ARG A 72 3.84 -1.73 7.03
N THR A 73 3.37 -1.87 5.78
CA THR A 73 1.94 -1.80 5.47
C THR A 73 1.16 -3.01 6.01
N LEU A 74 1.73 -4.21 6.00
CA LEU A 74 1.11 -5.39 6.62
C LEU A 74 0.97 -5.25 8.14
N VAL A 75 1.90 -4.59 8.83
CA VAL A 75 1.76 -4.26 10.25
C VAL A 75 0.59 -3.31 10.47
N SER A 76 0.46 -2.23 9.69
CA SER A 76 -0.70 -1.34 9.78
C SER A 76 -2.03 -2.06 9.53
N PHE A 77 -2.06 -2.99 8.58
CA PHE A 77 -3.25 -3.83 8.34
C PHE A 77 -3.52 -4.81 9.48
N ALA A 78 -2.50 -5.30 10.20
CA ALA A 78 -2.68 -6.14 11.38
C ALA A 78 -3.27 -5.37 12.57
N ASP A 79 -2.85 -4.11 12.75
CA ASP A 79 -3.42 -3.22 13.78
C ASP A 79 -4.91 -2.97 13.50
N LEU A 80 -5.25 -2.61 12.26
CA LEU A 80 -6.65 -2.48 11.83
C LEU A 80 -7.45 -3.78 11.99
N TYR A 81 -6.84 -4.92 11.66
CA TYR A 81 -7.50 -6.22 11.79
C TYR A 81 -7.85 -6.52 13.25
N SER A 82 -6.97 -6.15 14.18
CA SER A 82 -7.13 -6.41 15.61
C SER A 82 -8.30 -5.60 16.18
N GLU A 83 -8.45 -4.35 15.74
CA GLU A 83 -9.50 -3.42 16.19
C GLU A 83 -10.85 -3.61 15.49
N ALA A 84 -10.85 -4.24 14.30
CA ALA A 84 -12.05 -4.41 13.50
C ALA A 84 -13.03 -5.46 14.07
N ASP A 85 -14.32 -5.21 13.83
CA ASP A 85 -15.38 -6.19 14.01
C ASP A 85 -15.27 -7.35 12.99
N PRO A 86 -16.07 -8.43 13.11
CA PRO A 86 -15.97 -9.57 12.19
C PRO A 86 -16.12 -9.20 10.70
N ALA A 87 -16.98 -8.22 10.38
CA ALA A 87 -17.19 -7.78 9.01
C ALA A 87 -15.99 -6.98 8.47
N GLY A 88 -15.42 -6.09 9.29
CA GLY A 88 -14.21 -5.33 8.99
C GLY A 88 -13.00 -6.26 8.83
N ARG A 89 -12.82 -7.23 9.73
CA ARG A 89 -11.79 -8.28 9.62
C ARG A 89 -11.86 -9.01 8.29
N GLN A 90 -13.06 -9.36 7.83
CA GLN A 90 -13.26 -10.00 6.54
C GLN A 90 -12.85 -9.08 5.37
N LYS A 91 -13.27 -7.81 5.37
CA LYS A 91 -12.88 -6.83 4.34
C LYS A 91 -11.36 -6.62 4.27
N ILE A 92 -10.71 -6.52 5.43
CA ILE A 92 -9.24 -6.37 5.51
C ILE A 92 -8.56 -7.61 4.90
N ARG A 93 -9.03 -8.82 5.24
CA ARG A 93 -8.49 -10.07 4.65
C ARG A 93 -8.69 -10.13 3.14
N GLU A 94 -9.86 -9.76 2.64
CA GLU A 94 -10.16 -9.70 1.20
C GLU A 94 -9.21 -8.75 0.47
N HIS A 95 -8.93 -7.58 1.06
CA HIS A 95 -7.96 -6.63 0.52
C HIS A 95 -6.56 -7.26 0.39
N VAL A 96 -6.04 -7.89 1.46
CA VAL A 96 -4.72 -8.55 1.44
C VAL A 96 -4.70 -9.72 0.44
N ILE A 97 -5.79 -10.50 0.31
CA ILE A 97 -5.91 -11.58 -0.69
C ILE A 97 -5.86 -11.04 -2.12
N ALA A 98 -6.53 -9.92 -2.40
CA ALA A 98 -6.51 -9.28 -3.71
C ALA A 98 -5.09 -8.82 -4.07
N VAL A 99 -4.37 -8.19 -3.14
CA VAL A 99 -2.98 -7.78 -3.34
C VAL A 99 -2.06 -8.99 -3.51
N LYS A 100 -2.24 -10.05 -2.71
CA LYS A 100 -1.46 -11.30 -2.83
C LYS A 100 -1.60 -11.91 -4.23
N SER A 101 -2.81 -11.91 -4.77
CA SER A 101 -3.08 -12.44 -6.12
C SER A 101 -2.36 -11.63 -7.20
N ARG A 102 -2.30 -10.31 -7.05
CA ARG A 102 -1.51 -9.42 -7.93
C ARG A 102 0.00 -9.72 -7.81
N LEU A 103 0.52 -9.83 -6.59
CA LEU A 103 1.92 -10.15 -6.34
C LEU A 103 2.30 -11.51 -6.95
N ARG A 104 1.46 -12.54 -6.78
CA ARG A 104 1.67 -13.85 -7.39
C ARG A 104 1.79 -13.77 -8.93
N ALA A 105 0.94 -12.96 -9.57
CA ALA A 105 1.01 -12.73 -11.00
C ALA A 105 2.26 -11.91 -11.42
N MET A 106 2.77 -11.04 -10.54
CA MET A 106 4.04 -10.34 -10.77
C MET A 106 5.23 -11.30 -10.68
N VAL A 107 5.28 -12.14 -9.64
CA VAL A 107 6.33 -13.16 -9.43
C VAL A 107 6.44 -14.07 -10.67
N SER A 108 5.32 -14.58 -11.18
CA SER A 108 5.33 -15.49 -12.33
C SER A 108 5.85 -14.87 -13.64
N ARG A 109 5.82 -13.53 -13.74
CA ARG A 109 6.31 -12.77 -14.90
C ARG A 109 7.71 -12.19 -14.69
N THR A 110 8.31 -12.40 -13.51
CA THR A 110 9.62 -11.82 -13.17
C THR A 110 10.73 -12.73 -13.69
N VAL A 111 11.53 -12.22 -14.62
CA VAL A 111 12.68 -12.94 -15.19
C VAL A 111 13.93 -12.75 -14.33
N ASP A 112 14.15 -11.54 -13.82
CA ASP A 112 15.28 -11.19 -12.98
C ASP A 112 15.28 -12.00 -11.67
N SER A 113 16.39 -12.68 -11.38
CA SER A 113 16.48 -13.61 -10.24
C SER A 113 16.32 -12.90 -8.91
N ASP A 114 16.97 -11.76 -8.75
CA ASP A 114 17.03 -11.04 -7.48
C ASP A 114 15.67 -10.40 -7.17
N GLN A 115 15.05 -9.79 -8.18
CA GLN A 115 13.69 -9.29 -8.08
C GLN A 115 12.68 -10.42 -7.82
N ARG A 116 12.89 -11.60 -8.43
CA ARG A 116 12.02 -12.75 -8.20
C ARG A 116 12.16 -13.28 -6.77
N ILE A 117 13.37 -13.33 -6.22
CA ILE A 117 13.63 -13.69 -4.81
C ILE A 117 12.92 -12.70 -3.89
N ALA A 118 13.14 -11.39 -4.08
CA ALA A 118 12.50 -10.36 -3.26
C ALA A 118 10.96 -10.45 -3.29
N ARG A 119 10.36 -10.62 -4.47
CA ARG A 119 8.91 -10.77 -4.60
C ARG A 119 8.39 -12.09 -4.02
N THR A 120 9.21 -13.13 -3.99
CA THR A 120 8.86 -14.42 -3.35
C THR A 120 8.87 -14.28 -1.83
N GLU A 121 9.88 -13.63 -1.24
CA GLU A 121 9.90 -13.30 0.20
C GLU A 121 8.68 -12.47 0.59
N MET A 122 8.34 -11.47 -0.22
CA MET A 122 7.12 -10.67 -0.04
C MET A 122 5.85 -11.54 -0.05
N LEU A 123 5.77 -12.52 -0.95
CA LEU A 123 4.62 -13.41 -1.03
C LEU A 123 4.49 -14.29 0.21
N GLU A 124 5.61 -14.81 0.71
CA GLU A 124 5.67 -15.59 1.95
C GLU A 124 5.22 -14.76 3.16
N GLU A 125 5.66 -13.52 3.26
CA GLU A 125 5.23 -12.61 4.33
C GLU A 125 3.72 -12.31 4.27
N MET A 126 3.16 -12.12 3.07
CA MET A 126 1.71 -11.98 2.91
C MET A 126 0.94 -13.25 3.31
N MET A 127 1.48 -14.44 3.05
CA MET A 127 0.86 -15.69 3.47
C MET A 127 0.88 -15.83 5.00
N ALA A 128 2.00 -15.54 5.64
CA ALA A 128 2.11 -15.57 7.10
C ALA A 128 1.14 -14.57 7.76
N TRP A 129 0.98 -13.38 7.17
CA TRP A 129 -0.04 -12.43 7.63
C TRP A 129 -1.46 -13.03 7.52
N LEU A 130 -1.80 -13.68 6.41
CA LEU A 130 -3.14 -14.27 6.20
C LEU A 130 -3.43 -15.46 7.12
N GLU A 131 -2.39 -16.16 7.56
CA GLU A 131 -2.49 -17.26 8.52
C GLU A 131 -2.84 -16.73 9.92
N ASN A 132 -2.11 -15.71 10.40
CA ASN A 132 -2.40 -15.09 11.70
C ASN A 132 -2.05 -13.59 11.71
N PRO A 133 -3.01 -12.70 11.35
CA PRO A 133 -2.77 -11.27 11.28
C PRO A 133 -2.33 -10.67 12.63
N GLU A 134 -2.94 -11.10 13.74
CA GLU A 134 -2.70 -10.55 15.08
C GLU A 134 -1.28 -10.86 15.58
N VAL A 135 -0.70 -11.99 15.17
CA VAL A 135 0.65 -12.40 15.56
C VAL A 135 1.73 -11.84 14.62
N PHE A 136 1.36 -11.44 13.40
CA PHE A 136 2.30 -10.99 12.38
C PHE A 136 3.25 -9.84 12.84
N PRO A 137 2.79 -8.78 13.53
CA PRO A 137 3.68 -7.72 14.00
C PRO A 137 4.76 -8.22 14.97
N ILE A 138 4.41 -9.16 15.85
CA ILE A 138 5.35 -9.76 16.79
C ILE A 138 6.41 -10.56 16.03
N TRP A 139 5.97 -11.39 15.08
CA TRP A 139 6.86 -12.19 14.26
C TRP A 139 7.84 -11.33 13.44
N MET A 140 7.37 -10.22 12.87
CA MET A 140 8.22 -9.27 12.14
C MET A 140 9.33 -8.68 13.03
N ARG A 141 9.01 -8.29 14.27
CA ARG A 141 10.03 -7.79 15.21
C ARG A 141 11.12 -8.83 15.48
N LEU A 142 10.74 -10.10 15.66
CA LEU A 142 11.68 -11.19 15.88
C LEU A 142 12.51 -11.53 14.63
N LYS A 143 11.90 -11.51 13.44
CA LYS A 143 12.57 -11.79 12.16
C LYS A 143 13.61 -10.73 11.83
N VAL A 144 13.29 -9.44 12.02
CA VAL A 144 14.21 -8.33 11.77
C VAL A 144 15.35 -8.31 12.79
N GLY A 145 15.06 -8.52 14.07
CA GLY A 145 16.09 -8.59 15.13
C GLY A 145 17.12 -9.70 14.90
N LYS A 146 16.71 -10.81 14.28
CA LYS A 146 17.63 -11.90 13.89
C LYS A 146 18.51 -11.55 12.69
N LYS A 147 18.03 -10.79 11.70
CA LYS A 147 18.82 -10.38 10.53
C LYS A 147 19.98 -9.42 10.89
N SER A 148 19.90 -8.69 12.00
CA SER A 148 20.97 -7.79 12.47
C SER A 148 22.12 -8.50 13.24
N SER A 149 21.98 -9.79 13.52
CA SER A 149 22.95 -10.59 14.30
C SER A 149 23.67 -11.66 13.44
N SER A 150 23.72 -11.50 12.12
CA SER A 150 24.39 -12.40 11.19
C SER A 150 25.23 -11.64 10.18
#